data_AF-A0AAU9TB73-F1
#
_entry.id   AF-A0AAU9TB73-F1
#
_cell.length_a   1.000
_cell.length_b   1.000
_cell.length_c   1.000
_cell.angle_alpha   90.00
_cell.angle_beta   90.00
_cell.angle_gamma   90.00
#
_symmetry.space_group_name_H-M   'P 1'
#
loop_
_entity.id
_entity.type
_entity.pdbx_description
1 polymer ?
#
loop_
_entity_poly.entity_id
_entity_poly.type
_entity_poly.pdbx_seq_one_letter_code
_entity_poly.pdbx_strand_id
1 'polypeptide(L)'
;MRTTRRVKCSYGKPPARVPFIPLTDFASPVTMKKYGVTPGSATLDIVNKADRDKEIMVLAKIYWGDPREKLIEAIDTIPLTCLVMGSRGLGTIKRAIMGSVSNYVVSNASCPVTVVKHSPPK
;
A
#
# COMPACT_ATOMS: atom_id res chain seq x y z
N MET A 1 -13.97 -24.11 -6.90
CA MET A 1 -12.81 -23.81 -7.76
C MET A 1 -12.72 -22.30 -7.95
N ARG A 2 -11.89 -21.57 -7.17
CA ARG A 2 -11.73 -20.11 -7.30
C ARG A 2 -10.37 -19.82 -7.92
N THR A 3 -10.40 -19.42 -9.19
CA THR A 3 -9.24 -19.00 -9.97
C THR A 3 -8.67 -17.70 -9.39
N THR A 4 -7.68 -17.80 -8.51
CA THR A 4 -6.81 -16.66 -8.22
C THR A 4 -6.03 -16.38 -9.49
N ARG A 5 -6.49 -15.40 -10.28
CA ARG A 5 -5.64 -14.83 -11.34
C ARG A 5 -4.38 -14.31 -10.65
N ARG A 6 -3.26 -15.04 -10.78
CA ARG A 6 -1.94 -14.49 -10.48
C ARG A 6 -1.84 -13.26 -11.36
N VAL A 7 -1.92 -12.07 -10.76
CA VAL A 7 -1.48 -10.86 -11.42
C VAL A 7 0.03 -11.05 -11.58
N LYS A 8 0.46 -11.60 -12.71
CA LYS A 8 1.87 -11.58 -13.09
C LYS A 8 2.23 -10.10 -13.14
N CYS A 9 3.01 -9.64 -12.17
CA CYS A 9 3.61 -8.33 -12.21
C CYS A 9 4.44 -8.30 -13.51
N SER A 10 4.01 -7.47 -14.47
CA SER A 10 4.62 -7.38 -15.81
C SER A 10 5.92 -6.55 -15.81
N TYR A 11 6.36 -6.11 -14.63
CA TYR A 11 7.49 -5.21 -14.48
C TYR A 11 8.74 -6.04 -14.20
N GLY A 12 9.86 -5.64 -14.83
CA GLY A 12 11.14 -6.35 -14.79
C GLY A 12 11.66 -6.65 -13.37
N LYS A 13 12.75 -7.44 -13.30
CA LYS A 13 13.30 -7.96 -12.04
C LYS A 13 13.38 -6.87 -10.96
N PRO A 14 12.66 -7.01 -9.83
CA PRO A 14 12.65 -5.99 -8.80
C PRO A 14 14.03 -5.89 -8.13
N PRO A 15 14.42 -4.68 -7.66
CA PRO A 15 15.64 -4.51 -6.90
C PRO A 15 15.56 -5.26 -5.57
N ALA A 16 16.70 -5.80 -5.11
CA ALA A 16 16.76 -6.71 -3.94
C ALA A 16 16.24 -6.08 -2.64
N ARG A 17 16.41 -4.76 -2.45
CA ARG A 17 15.83 -3.98 -1.34
C ARG A 17 15.54 -2.56 -1.81
N VAL A 18 14.34 -2.07 -1.51
CA VAL A 18 13.97 -0.67 -1.74
C VAL A 18 14.11 0.12 -0.44
N PRO A 19 14.85 1.24 -0.45
CA PRO A 19 14.99 2.10 0.72
C PRO A 19 13.64 2.76 1.06
N PHE A 20 13.59 3.43 2.20
CA PHE A 20 12.53 4.40 2.44
C PHE A 20 12.76 5.60 1.52
N ILE A 21 11.80 5.92 0.68
CA ILE A 21 11.85 6.97 -0.32
C ILE A 21 11.10 8.19 0.23
N PRO A 22 11.76 9.34 0.44
CA PRO A 22 11.08 10.58 0.84
C PRO A 22 9.98 10.97 -0.16
N LEU A 23 8.94 11.65 0.31
CA LEU A 23 7.82 12.07 -0.55
C LEU A 23 8.27 12.89 -1.76
N THR A 24 9.27 13.76 -1.60
CA THR A 24 9.90 14.55 -2.67
C THR A 24 10.43 13.68 -3.80
N ASP A 25 11.08 12.58 -3.44
CA ASP A 25 11.70 11.66 -4.38
C ASP A 25 10.66 10.72 -4.98
N PHE A 26 9.64 10.35 -4.20
CA PHE A 26 8.53 9.52 -4.66
C PHE A 26 7.68 10.22 -5.72
N ALA A 27 7.53 11.55 -5.61
CA ALA A 27 6.86 12.38 -6.61
C ALA A 27 7.70 12.61 -7.88
N SER A 28 9.00 12.26 -7.87
CA SER A 28 9.85 12.49 -9.03
C SER A 28 9.57 11.50 -10.17
N PRO A 29 9.58 11.96 -11.45
CA PRO A 29 9.42 11.07 -12.61
C PRO A 29 10.47 9.96 -12.69
N VAL A 30 11.66 10.20 -12.13
CA VAL A 30 12.77 9.25 -12.09
C VAL A 30 12.42 8.03 -11.24
N THR A 31 11.90 8.26 -10.02
CA THR A 31 11.48 7.19 -9.11
C THR A 31 10.28 6.43 -9.65
N MET A 32 9.30 7.14 -10.21
CA MET A 32 8.12 6.54 -10.84
C MET A 32 8.52 5.58 -11.97
N LYS A 33 9.42 6.01 -12.86
CA LYS A 33 9.93 5.17 -13.96
C LYS A 33 10.80 4.02 -13.46
N LYS A 34 11.67 4.27 -12.47
CA LYS A 34 12.57 3.26 -11.88
C LYS A 34 11.82 2.10 -11.24
N TYR A 35 10.71 2.40 -10.55
CA TYR A 35 9.95 1.38 -9.81
C TYR A 35 8.62 1.00 -10.47
N GLY A 36 8.27 1.62 -11.60
CA GLY A 36 7.04 1.33 -12.34
C GLY A 36 5.77 1.69 -11.55
N VAL A 37 5.82 2.74 -10.74
CA VAL A 37 4.69 3.20 -9.91
C VAL A 37 4.15 4.52 -10.42
N THR A 38 2.83 4.61 -10.57
CA THR A 38 2.13 5.85 -10.91
C THR A 38 1.11 6.12 -9.80
N PRO A 39 1.47 6.90 -8.76
CA PRO A 39 0.52 7.28 -7.72
C PRO A 39 -0.58 8.15 -8.32
N GLY A 40 -1.83 7.94 -7.88
CA GLY A 40 -2.95 8.79 -8.28
C GLY A 40 -2.76 10.21 -7.75
N SER A 41 -3.16 11.22 -8.53
CA SER A 41 -3.05 12.64 -8.16
C SER A 41 -3.69 12.92 -6.80
N ALA A 42 -4.92 12.45 -6.59
CA ALA A 42 -5.63 12.61 -5.33
C ALA A 42 -4.87 12.02 -4.12
N THR A 43 -4.16 10.90 -4.31
CA THR A 43 -3.34 10.30 -3.25
C THR A 43 -2.15 11.19 -2.91
N LEU A 44 -1.45 11.72 -3.93
CA LEU A 44 -0.34 12.65 -3.70
C LEU A 44 -0.82 13.92 -3.02
N ASP A 45 -1.98 14.47 -3.41
CA ASP A 45 -2.54 15.67 -2.82
C ASP A 45 -2.85 15.50 -1.34
N ILE A 46 -3.46 14.37 -0.96
CA ILE A 46 -3.75 14.03 0.44
C ILE A 46 -2.46 13.93 1.25
N VAL A 47 -1.45 13.25 0.71
CA VAL A 47 -0.18 13.02 1.41
C VAL A 47 0.63 14.31 1.55
N ASN A 48 0.71 15.12 0.48
CA ASN A 48 1.34 16.44 0.50
C ASN A 48 0.63 17.41 1.47
N LYS A 49 -0.70 17.32 1.55
CA LYS A 49 -1.47 18.10 2.53
C LYS A 49 -1.15 17.67 3.96
N ALA A 50 -1.09 16.36 4.21
CA ALA A 50 -0.77 15.85 5.55
C ALA A 50 0.64 16.23 5.99
N ASP A 51 1.63 16.14 5.09
CA ASP A 51 3.03 16.55 5.32
C ASP A 51 3.11 18.02 5.76
N ARG A 52 2.43 18.93 5.05
CA ARG A 52 2.41 20.37 5.38
C ARG A 52 1.59 20.73 6.61
N ASP A 53 0.39 20.17 6.75
CA ASP A 53 -0.56 20.61 7.78
C ASP A 53 -0.26 20.00 9.16
N LYS A 54 0.43 18.85 9.20
CA LYS A 54 0.66 18.09 10.44
C LYS A 54 2.14 17.90 10.78
N GLU A 55 3.06 18.48 10.00
CA GLU A 55 4.51 18.34 10.16
C GLU A 55 4.95 16.88 10.35
N ILE A 56 4.34 15.97 9.58
CA ILE A 56 4.67 14.54 9.63
C ILE A 56 5.64 14.17 8.52
N MET A 57 6.65 13.37 8.83
CA MET A 57 7.55 12.83 7.80
C MET A 57 6.86 11.69 7.04
N VAL A 58 6.65 11.89 5.74
CA VAL A 58 6.10 10.85 4.86
C VAL A 58 7.20 10.14 4.09
N LEU A 59 7.27 8.81 4.26
CA LEU A 59 8.17 7.93 3.53
C LEU A 59 7.37 6.87 2.75
N ALA A 60 7.74 6.66 1.50
CA ALA A 60 7.21 5.62 0.65
C ALA A 60 8.14 4.40 0.62
N LYS A 61 7.57 3.20 0.60
CA LYS A 61 8.31 1.96 0.39
C LYS A 61 7.55 1.06 -0.56
N ILE A 62 8.24 0.54 -1.58
CA ILE A 62 7.65 -0.23 -2.67
C ILE A 62 8.04 -1.69 -2.51
N TYR A 63 7.08 -2.58 -2.70
CA TYR A 63 7.23 -4.03 -2.61
C TYR A 63 6.74 -4.70 -3.90
N TRP A 64 7.39 -5.80 -4.28
CA TRP A 64 6.97 -6.66 -5.39
C TRP A 64 6.71 -8.07 -4.87
N GLY A 65 5.66 -8.72 -5.37
CA GLY A 65 5.27 -10.07 -4.97
C GLY A 65 3.79 -10.16 -4.60
N ASP A 66 3.43 -11.21 -3.85
CA ASP A 66 2.08 -11.32 -3.27
C ASP A 66 1.94 -10.27 -2.15
N PRO A 67 0.94 -9.37 -2.21
CA PRO A 67 0.73 -8.35 -1.18
C PRO A 67 0.54 -8.92 0.21
N ARG A 68 -0.02 -10.13 0.33
CA ARG A 68 -0.24 -10.79 1.63
C ARG A 68 1.07 -11.09 2.34
N GLU A 69 2.00 -11.73 1.63
CA GLU A 69 3.31 -12.09 2.16
C GLU A 69 4.14 -10.84 2.41
N LYS A 70 4.16 -9.89 1.46
CA LYS A 70 4.98 -8.68 1.57
C LYS A 70 4.52 -7.73 2.66
N LEU A 71 3.23 -7.67 2.97
CA LEU A 71 2.76 -6.88 4.11
C LEU A 71 3.17 -7.50 5.45
N ILE A 72 3.08 -8.82 5.60
CA ILE A 72 3.56 -9.49 6.83
C ILE A 72 5.08 -9.32 6.98
N GLU A 73 5.85 -9.56 5.92
CA GLU A 73 7.30 -9.33 5.91
C GLU A 73 7.65 -7.87 6.29
N ALA A 74 6.89 -6.89 5.77
CA ALA A 74 7.08 -5.48 6.10
C ALA A 74 6.79 -5.18 7.58
N ILE A 75 5.73 -5.76 8.14
CA ILE A 75 5.37 -5.59 9.55
C ILE A 75 6.46 -6.16 10.46
N ASP A 76 7.04 -7.30 10.10
CA ASP A 76 8.08 -7.93 10.93
C ASP A 76 9.46 -7.27 10.75
N THR A 77 9.72 -6.66 9.58
CA THR A 77 11.01 -6.01 9.29
C THR A 77 11.08 -4.56 9.74
N ILE A 78 9.93 -3.88 9.80
CA ILE A 78 9.84 -2.45 10.13
C ILE A 78 9.22 -2.33 11.53
N PRO A 79 9.80 -1.54 12.45
CA PRO A 79 9.20 -1.30 13.76
C PRO A 79 7.93 -0.44 13.64
N LEU A 80 6.82 -1.05 13.25
CA LEU A 80 5.51 -0.41 13.10
C LEU A 80 4.74 -0.45 14.43
N THR A 81 4.22 0.70 14.85
CA THR A 81 3.31 0.77 16.01
C THR A 81 1.89 0.36 15.65
N CYS A 82 1.46 0.63 14.42
CA CYS A 82 0.20 0.19 13.86
C CYS A 82 0.27 0.17 12.32
N LEU A 83 -0.62 -0.62 11.71
CA LEU A 83 -0.84 -0.65 10.27
C LEU A 83 -2.24 -0.14 9.96
N VAL A 84 -2.33 0.86 9.08
CA VAL A 84 -3.61 1.34 8.55
C VAL A 84 -3.75 0.90 7.10
N MET A 85 -4.87 0.27 6.76
CA MET A 85 -5.14 -0.15 5.38
C MET A 85 -6.61 0.02 5.00
N GLY A 86 -6.87 0.10 3.70
CA GLY A 86 -8.23 0.07 3.17
C GLY A 86 -8.87 -1.31 3.29
N SER A 87 -10.20 -1.35 3.36
CA SER A 87 -10.97 -2.61 3.34
C SER A 87 -11.01 -3.29 1.97
N ARG A 88 -10.68 -2.55 0.90
CA ARG A 88 -10.69 -2.95 -0.52
C ARG A 88 -9.71 -2.12 -1.36
N GLY A 89 -9.38 -2.63 -2.56
CA GLY A 89 -8.73 -1.83 -3.60
C GLY A 89 -9.71 -0.92 -4.36
N LEU A 90 -9.18 -0.07 -5.25
CA LEU A 90 -9.87 0.97 -6.03
C LEU A 90 -10.88 0.46 -7.11
N GLY A 91 -11.26 -0.82 -7.09
CA GLY A 91 -12.17 -1.40 -8.07
C GLY A 91 -13.65 -1.32 -7.64
N THR A 92 -14.56 -1.39 -8.62
CA THR A 92 -16.03 -1.38 -8.49
C THR A 92 -16.62 -2.66 -7.85
N ILE A 93 -16.03 -3.17 -6.77
CA ILE A 93 -16.57 -4.35 -6.08
C ILE A 93 -17.64 -3.91 -5.08
N LYS A 94 -18.90 -3.94 -5.54
CA LYS A 94 -20.14 -3.58 -4.82
C LYS A 94 -20.55 -4.54 -3.67
N ARG A 95 -19.64 -5.05 -2.83
CA ARG A 95 -20.05 -6.00 -1.77
C ARG A 95 -19.44 -5.70 -0.40
N ALA A 96 -20.21 -5.87 0.67
CA ALA A 96 -19.85 -5.57 2.06
C ALA A 96 -18.85 -6.55 2.73
N ILE A 97 -17.93 -7.17 1.98
CA ILE A 97 -17.11 -8.32 2.48
C ILE A 97 -15.64 -7.93 2.58
N MET A 98 -14.95 -8.02 3.71
CA MET A 98 -13.52 -7.65 3.80
C MET A 98 -12.65 -8.24 2.65
N GLY A 99 -11.74 -7.44 2.08
CA GLY A 99 -10.87 -7.87 0.97
C GLY A 99 -9.94 -9.02 1.36
N SER A 100 -9.51 -9.84 0.39
CA SER A 100 -8.65 -11.01 0.66
C SER A 100 -7.31 -10.64 1.30
N VAL A 101 -6.70 -9.53 0.89
CA VAL A 101 -5.45 -9.03 1.49
C VAL A 101 -5.71 -8.49 2.89
N SER A 102 -6.72 -7.63 3.06
CA SER A 102 -7.07 -7.07 4.38
C SER A 102 -7.41 -8.16 5.40
N ASN A 103 -8.15 -9.20 4.98
CA ASN A 103 -8.47 -10.34 5.84
C ASN A 103 -7.22 -11.13 6.24
N TYR A 104 -6.34 -11.40 5.28
CA TYR A 104 -5.10 -12.11 5.56
C TYR A 104 -4.20 -11.33 6.53
N VAL A 105 -4.05 -10.03 6.32
CA VAL A 105 -3.20 -9.18 7.17
C VAL A 105 -3.77 -9.09 8.58
N VAL A 106 -5.07 -8.84 8.75
CA VAL A 106 -5.70 -8.79 10.09
C VAL A 106 -5.52 -10.09 10.86
N SER A 107 -5.53 -11.25 10.18
CA SER A 107 -5.36 -12.55 10.85
C SER A 107 -3.91 -12.91 11.19
N ASN A 108 -2.91 -12.30 10.55
CA ASN A 108 -1.51 -12.73 10.67
C ASN A 108 -0.54 -11.62 11.12
N ALA A 109 -0.98 -10.35 11.16
CA ALA A 109 -0.13 -9.24 11.56
C ALA A 109 0.26 -9.35 13.05
N SER A 110 1.54 -9.09 13.34
CA SER A 110 2.07 -8.99 14.69
C SER A 110 1.77 -7.63 15.35
N CYS A 111 1.30 -6.63 14.57
CA CYS A 111 0.96 -5.29 15.04
C CYS A 111 -0.55 -4.97 14.96
N PRO A 112 -1.04 -3.96 15.70
CA PRO A 112 -2.42 -3.49 15.58
C PRO A 112 -2.77 -3.05 14.14
N VAL A 113 -3.85 -3.60 13.57
CA VAL A 113 -4.31 -3.29 12.21
C VAL A 113 -5.65 -2.55 12.22
N THR A 114 -5.68 -1.35 11.65
CA THR A 114 -6.90 -0.56 11.43
C THR A 114 -7.35 -0.66 9.98
N VAL A 115 -8.53 -1.23 9.77
CA VAL A 115 -9.13 -1.36 8.43
C VAL A 115 -10.17 -0.27 8.20
N VAL A 116 -9.86 0.67 7.31
CA VAL A 116 -10.76 1.78 6.96
C VAL A 116 -11.74 1.33 5.88
N LYS A 117 -13.04 1.43 6.17
CA LYS A 117 -14.12 1.15 5.20
C LYS A 117 -14.51 2.44 4.48
N HIS A 118 -14.72 2.35 3.17
CA HIS A 118 -15.33 3.44 2.42
C HIS A 118 -16.82 3.53 2.83
N SER A 119 -17.23 4.66 3.40
CA SER A 119 -18.65 4.95 3.53
C SER A 119 -19.16 5.30 2.13
N PRO A 120 -20.27 4.72 1.64
CA PRO A 120 -20.98 5.34 0.53
C PRO A 120 -21.33 6.79 0.95
N PRO A 121 -21.28 7.76 0.03
CA PRO A 121 -21.82 9.09 0.30
C PRO A 121 -23.29 8.93 0.69
N LYS A 122 -23.70 9.60 1.77
CA LYS A 122 -25.13 9.77 2.11
C LYS A 122 -25.79 10.70 1.12
#